data_AF-A0A8S3X3T8-F1
#
_entry.id   AF-A0A8S3X3T8-F1
#
_cell.length_a   1.000
_cell.length_b   1.000
_cell.length_c   1.000
_cell.angle_alpha   90.00
_cell.angle_beta   90.00
_cell.angle_gamma   90.00
#
_symmetry.space_group_name_H-M   'P 1'
#
loop_
_entity.id
_entity.type
_entity.pdbx_description
1 polymer ?
#
loop_
_entity_poly.entity_id
_entity_poly.type
_entity_poly.pdbx_seq_one_letter_code
_entity_poly.pdbx_strand_id
1 'polypeptide(L)'
;MDNWDSKWFVCECGTKFLTKSSLKEHIDWVHLKKAKHECNKCDKVFKNGSALKKHKNYVHEKKRPPRNKICDYCGRGFTTLTILRSHVRTHTGERPLRCSQCSAAFAHPAALYTHTKLLHNKEK
;
A
#
# COMPACT_ATOMS: atom_id res chain seq x y z
N MET A 1 0.37 -18.94 25.77
CA MET A 1 0.13 -17.49 25.95
C MET A 1 1.34 -16.79 25.38
N ASP A 2 1.33 -16.62 24.05
CA ASP A 2 2.51 -16.28 23.27
C ASP A 2 2.84 -14.80 23.39
N ASN A 3 3.99 -14.55 24.04
CA ASN A 3 4.59 -13.26 24.30
C ASN A 3 5.13 -12.66 22.99
N TRP A 4 4.27 -11.93 22.27
CA TRP A 4 4.60 -11.27 20.99
C TRP A 4 5.21 -9.89 21.22
N ASP A 5 6.34 -9.83 21.93
CA ASP A 5 7.09 -8.59 22.15
C ASP A 5 7.86 -8.21 20.86
N SER A 6 7.11 -7.77 19.85
CA SER A 6 7.65 -7.33 18.57
C SER A 6 8.31 -5.98 18.73
N LYS A 7 9.63 -5.95 18.56
CA LYS A 7 10.50 -4.77 18.60
C LYS A 7 10.23 -3.83 17.42
N TRP A 8 9.14 -3.08 17.47
CA TRP A 8 8.86 -1.99 16.55
C TRP A 8 9.76 -0.79 16.89
N PHE A 9 10.35 -0.16 15.87
CA PHE A 9 11.02 1.12 16.01
C PHE A 9 9.98 2.23 15.90
N VAL A 10 9.89 3.07 16.93
CA VAL A 10 8.86 4.12 17.02
C VAL A 10 9.52 5.47 16.79
N CYS A 11 8.94 6.28 15.89
CA CYS A 11 9.29 7.67 15.72
C CYS A 11 8.60 8.52 16.80
N GLU A 12 9.16 9.67 17.17
CA GLU A 12 8.55 10.62 18.11
C GLU A 12 7.15 11.08 17.68
N CYS A 13 6.85 11.06 16.37
CA CYS A 13 5.50 11.32 15.84
C CYS A 13 4.50 10.16 16.02
N GLY A 14 4.89 9.07 16.70
CA GLY A 14 4.06 7.89 16.95
C GLY A 14 4.06 6.84 15.83
N THR A 15 4.70 7.12 14.69
CA THR A 15 4.75 6.16 13.57
C THR A 15 5.67 4.98 13.90
N LYS A 16 5.17 3.75 13.67
CA LYS A 16 5.89 2.51 13.96
C LYS A 16 6.50 1.90 12.70
N PHE A 17 7.71 1.37 12.83
CA PHE A 17 8.49 0.77 11.76
C PHE A 17 9.03 -0.59 12.16
N LEU A 18 9.13 -1.49 11.18
CA LEU A 18 9.70 -2.83 11.37
C LEU A 18 11.24 -2.82 11.46
N THR A 19 11.88 -1.79 10.89
CA THR A 19 13.35 -1.71 10.82
C THR A 19 13.86 -0.31 11.14
N LYS A 20 15.08 -0.22 11.70
CA LYS A 20 15.77 1.06 11.93
C LYS A 20 15.95 1.87 10.64
N SER A 21 16.25 1.21 9.52
CA SER A 21 16.43 1.86 8.23
C SER A 21 15.15 2.55 7.76
N SER A 22 13.99 1.90 7.93
CA SER A 22 12.69 2.50 7.59
C SER A 22 12.34 3.70 8.48
N LEU A 23 12.66 3.63 9.79
CA LEU A 23 12.51 4.79 10.69
C LEU A 23 13.41 5.96 10.25
N LYS A 24 14.67 5.68 9.92
CA LYS A 24 15.61 6.70 9.44
C LYS A 24 15.14 7.35 8.15
N GLU A 25 14.67 6.56 7.17
CA GLU A 25 14.07 7.08 5.94
C GLU A 25 12.86 7.98 6.19
N HIS A 26 11.99 7.59 7.14
CA HIS A 26 10.85 8.41 7.52
C HIS A 26 11.28 9.74 8.12
N ILE A 27 12.21 9.75 9.08
CA ILE A 27 12.68 10.98 9.72
C ILE A 27 13.30 11.92 8.68
N ASP A 28 14.17 11.39 7.82
CA ASP A 28 14.83 12.19 6.79
C ASP A 28 13.83 12.83 5.82
N TRP A 29 12.78 12.11 5.43
CA TRP A 29 11.78 12.60 4.47
C TRP A 29 10.72 13.53 5.11
N VAL A 30 10.18 13.16 6.27
CA VAL A 30 9.03 13.83 6.89
C VAL A 30 9.46 14.97 7.81
N HIS A 31 10.51 14.77 8.61
CA HIS A 31 10.93 15.73 9.62
C HIS A 31 12.08 16.63 9.15
N LEU A 32 13.05 16.07 8.43
CA LEU A 32 14.24 16.80 7.97
C LEU A 32 14.15 17.31 6.53
N LYS A 33 13.11 16.91 5.77
CA LYS A 33 12.91 17.25 4.34
C LYS A 33 14.16 17.01 3.48
N LYS A 34 15.00 16.05 3.84
CA LYS A 34 16.20 15.68 3.09
C LYS A 34 15.78 14.88 1.85
N ALA A 35 15.90 15.50 0.68
CA ALA A 35 15.79 14.82 -0.61
C ALA A 35 16.83 13.70 -0.69
N LYS A 36 16.41 12.47 -0.96
CA LYS A 36 17.33 11.32 -1.02
C LYS A 36 17.63 10.84 -2.43
N HIS A 37 16.60 10.73 -3.27
CA HIS A 37 16.74 10.06 -4.56
C HIS A 37 16.04 10.84 -5.65
N GLU A 38 16.84 11.60 -6.39
CA GLU A 38 16.39 12.45 -7.48
C GLU A 38 16.45 11.69 -8.81
N CYS A 39 15.49 11.98 -9.70
CA CYS A 39 15.55 11.46 -11.04
C CYS A 39 16.50 12.32 -11.89
N ASN A 40 17.43 11.67 -12.60
CA ASN A 40 18.36 12.37 -13.48
C ASN A 40 17.74 12.77 -14.84
N LYS A 41 16.44 12.55 -15.04
CA LYS A 41 15.70 12.84 -16.27
C LYS A 41 14.50 13.78 -16.06
N CYS A 42 14.15 14.10 -14.80
CA CYS A 42 13.09 15.04 -14.45
C CYS A 42 13.23 15.47 -12.99
N ASP A 43 12.56 16.55 -12.60
CA ASP A 43 12.70 17.15 -11.26
C ASP A 43 11.94 16.40 -10.15
N LYS A 44 11.67 15.10 -10.33
CA LYS A 44 10.98 14.29 -9.33
C LYS A 44 11.96 13.72 -8.31
N VAL A 45 11.62 13.92 -7.04
CA VAL A 45 12.36 13.42 -5.88
C VAL A 45 11.57 12.31 -5.18
N PHE A 46 12.28 11.27 -4.74
CA PHE A 46 11.70 10.09 -4.11
C PHE A 46 12.29 9.81 -2.74
N LYS A 47 11.46 9.24 -1.86
CA LYS A 47 11.82 8.85 -0.49
C LYS A 47 12.91 7.78 -0.40
N ASN A 48 12.99 6.87 -1.37
CA ASN A 48 13.97 5.80 -1.42
C ASN A 48 14.31 5.37 -2.87
N GLY A 49 15.45 4.71 -3.05
CA GLY A 49 15.94 4.30 -4.37
C GLY A 49 15.02 3.31 -5.10
N SER A 50 14.29 2.47 -4.36
CA SER A 50 13.30 1.54 -4.93
C SER A 50 12.14 2.28 -5.61
N ALA A 51 11.67 3.38 -5.01
CA ALA A 51 10.65 4.23 -5.61
C ALA A 51 11.17 4.93 -6.87
N LEU A 52 12.40 5.46 -6.83
CA LEU A 52 13.04 6.07 -7.99
C LEU A 52 13.22 5.06 -9.15
N LYS A 53 13.67 3.84 -8.85
CA LYS A 53 13.83 2.77 -9.86
C LYS A 53 12.50 2.44 -10.55
N LYS A 54 11.43 2.28 -9.77
CA LYS A 54 10.08 2.08 -10.33
C LYS A 54 9.71 3.26 -11.24
N HIS A 55 9.86 4.48 -10.76
CA HIS A 55 9.57 5.68 -11.57
C HIS A 55 10.33 5.68 -12.91
N LYS A 56 11.65 5.43 -12.90
CA LYS A 56 12.46 5.36 -14.13
C LYS A 56 11.93 4.31 -15.10
N ASN A 57 11.63 3.11 -14.60
CA ASN A 57 11.09 2.01 -15.40
C ASN A 57 9.74 2.37 -16.04
N TYR A 58 8.80 2.93 -15.28
CA TYR A 58 7.45 3.22 -15.76
C TYR A 58 7.37 4.44 -16.69
N VAL A 59 8.12 5.50 -16.37
CA VAL A 59 7.95 6.82 -17.01
C VAL A 59 8.94 7.02 -18.14
N HIS A 60 10.22 6.75 -17.91
CA HIS A 60 11.28 7.05 -18.88
C HIS A 60 11.60 5.88 -19.80
N GLU A 61 11.61 4.65 -19.27
CA GLU A 61 11.96 3.45 -20.05
C GLU A 61 10.74 2.71 -20.60
N LYS A 62 9.53 3.04 -20.11
CA LYS A 62 8.26 2.34 -20.41
C LYS A 62 8.32 0.81 -20.18
N LYS A 63 9.28 0.33 -19.38
CA LYS A 63 9.41 -1.06 -18.93
C LYS A 63 8.39 -1.37 -17.84
N ARG A 64 7.16 -1.63 -18.27
CA ARG A 64 6.07 -2.05 -17.37
C ARG A 64 6.28 -3.51 -16.95
N PRO A 65 6.01 -3.87 -15.68
CA PRO A 65 6.04 -5.26 -15.28
C PRO A 65 5.07 -6.10 -16.11
N PRO A 66 5.42 -7.36 -16.41
CA PRO A 66 4.53 -8.25 -17.14
C PRO A 66 3.24 -8.50 -16.36
N ARG A 67 2.13 -8.61 -17.09
CA ARG A 67 0.80 -8.92 -16.54
C ARG A 67 0.49 -10.40 -16.67
N ASN A 68 1.37 -11.25 -16.15
CA ASN A 68 1.29 -12.71 -16.31
C ASN A 68 0.45 -13.42 -15.24
N LYS A 69 -0.11 -12.70 -14.27
CA LYS A 69 -1.07 -13.28 -13.31
C LYS A 69 -2.45 -13.17 -13.91
N ILE A 70 -2.91 -14.26 -14.52
CA ILE A 70 -4.15 -14.30 -15.30
C ILE A 70 -5.33 -14.67 -14.39
N CYS A 71 -6.47 -14.05 -14.62
CA CYS A 71 -7.73 -14.41 -13.97
C CYS A 71 -8.39 -15.55 -14.74
N ASP A 72 -8.67 -16.66 -14.06
CA ASP A 72 -9.28 -17.84 -14.68
C ASP A 72 -10.74 -17.60 -15.11
N TYR A 73 -11.41 -16.60 -14.53
CA TYR A 73 -12.80 -16.26 -14.88
C TYR A 73 -12.93 -15.40 -16.14
N CYS A 74 -11.94 -14.56 -16.47
CA CYS A 74 -12.07 -13.58 -17.55
C CYS A 74 -10.80 -13.36 -18.40
N GLY A 75 -9.73 -14.12 -18.15
CA GLY A 75 -8.46 -14.01 -18.88
C GLY A 75 -7.68 -12.72 -18.63
N ARG A 76 -8.15 -11.82 -17.76
CA ARG A 76 -7.48 -10.53 -17.51
C ARG A 76 -6.15 -10.72 -16.78
N GLY A 77 -5.09 -10.05 -17.27
CA GLY A 77 -3.75 -10.10 -16.69
C GLY A 77 -3.44 -9.01 -15.65
N PHE A 78 -2.77 -9.41 -14.57
CA PHE A 78 -2.36 -8.56 -13.45
C PHE A 78 -0.86 -8.66 -13.17
N THR A 79 -0.31 -7.60 -12.58
CA THR A 79 1.13 -7.49 -12.28
C THR A 79 1.54 -8.23 -11.01
N THR A 80 0.60 -8.51 -10.10
CA THR A 80 0.87 -9.25 -8.85
C THR A 80 -0.29 -10.16 -8.50
N LEU A 81 0.01 -11.22 -7.75
CA LEU A 81 -0.99 -12.19 -7.30
C LEU A 81 -1.99 -11.57 -6.30
N THR A 82 -1.55 -10.62 -5.48
CA THR A 82 -2.44 -9.92 -4.54
C THR A 82 -3.53 -9.13 -5.26
N ILE A 83 -3.17 -8.44 -6.36
CA ILE A 83 -4.15 -7.69 -7.16
C ILE A 83 -5.10 -8.67 -7.86
N LEU A 84 -4.57 -9.79 -8.40
CA LEU A 84 -5.40 -10.84 -8.99
C LEU A 84 -6.40 -11.42 -7.98
N ARG A 85 -5.95 -11.82 -6.79
CA ARG A 85 -6.84 -12.37 -5.74
C ARG A 85 -7.93 -11.37 -5.34
N SER A 86 -7.55 -10.10 -5.21
CA SER A 86 -8.51 -9.03 -4.95
C SER A 86 -9.54 -8.95 -6.08
N HIS A 87 -9.09 -8.97 -7.33
CA HIS A 87 -9.99 -8.97 -8.49
C HIS A 87 -10.93 -10.18 -8.54
N VAL A 88 -10.45 -11.39 -8.21
CA VAL A 88 -11.30 -12.61 -8.23
C VAL A 88 -12.55 -12.47 -7.35
N ARG A 89 -12.49 -11.67 -6.28
CA ARG A 89 -13.66 -11.37 -5.43
C ARG A 89 -14.81 -10.69 -6.18
N THR A 90 -14.54 -10.03 -7.31
CA THR A 90 -15.60 -9.45 -8.15
C THR A 90 -16.38 -10.51 -8.92
N HIS A 91 -15.81 -11.70 -9.11
CA HIS A 91 -16.49 -12.85 -9.73
C HIS A 91 -17.21 -13.70 -8.68
N THR A 92 -16.54 -13.99 -7.55
CA THR A 92 -17.10 -14.87 -6.51
C THR A 92 -18.11 -14.16 -5.59
N GLY A 93 -18.13 -12.83 -5.58
CA GLY A 93 -18.94 -12.05 -4.65
C GLY A 93 -18.44 -12.09 -3.20
N GLU A 94 -17.26 -12.68 -2.94
CA GLU A 94 -16.70 -12.81 -1.60
C GLU A 94 -16.43 -11.43 -0.96
N ARG A 95 -17.00 -11.22 0.22
CA ARG A 95 -16.88 -9.98 1.00
C ARG A 95 -16.34 -10.29 2.40
N PRO A 96 -15.04 -10.61 2.52
CA PRO A 96 -14.46 -11.07 3.77
C PRO A 96 -14.36 -9.97 4.84
N LEU A 97 -14.49 -8.70 4.45
CA LEU A 97 -14.29 -7.56 5.34
C LEU A 97 -15.63 -7.05 5.82
N ARG A 98 -15.99 -7.40 7.05
CA ARG A 98 -17.23 -6.93 7.70
C ARG A 98 -16.99 -5.61 8.43
N CYS A 99 -17.98 -4.72 8.37
CA CYS A 99 -18.02 -3.55 9.23
C CYS A 99 -18.27 -4.00 10.67
N SER A 100 -17.60 -3.37 11.64
CA SER A 100 -17.81 -3.67 13.06
C SER A 100 -19.03 -2.96 13.65
N GLN A 101 -19.55 -1.95 12.95
CA GLN A 101 -20.65 -1.11 13.43
C GLN A 101 -21.99 -1.40 12.73
N CYS A 102 -21.99 -2.18 11.65
CA CYS A 102 -23.19 -2.60 10.95
C CYS A 102 -22.97 -3.93 10.22
N SER A 103 -24.02 -4.47 9.60
CA SER A 103 -23.96 -5.75 8.87
C SER A 103 -23.34 -5.67 7.47
N ALA A 104 -22.87 -4.49 7.05
CA ALA A 104 -22.28 -4.32 5.72
C ALA A 104 -20.95 -5.07 5.58
N ALA A 105 -20.73 -5.68 4.42
CA ALA A 105 -19.51 -6.41 4.09
C ALA A 105 -18.93 -5.96 2.74
N PHE A 106 -17.60 -5.96 2.62
CA PHE A 106 -16.87 -5.42 1.49
C PHE A 106 -15.80 -6.38 0.97
N ALA A 107 -15.56 -6.33 -0.33
CA ALA A 107 -14.52 -7.12 -1.00
C ALA A 107 -13.10 -6.55 -0.79
N HIS A 108 -12.99 -5.24 -0.53
CA HIS A 108 -11.71 -4.52 -0.46
C HIS A 108 -11.61 -3.62 0.77
N PRO A 109 -10.41 -3.50 1.39
CA PRO A 109 -10.21 -2.66 2.58
C PRO A 109 -10.53 -1.19 2.35
N ALA A 110 -10.22 -0.67 1.16
CA ALA A 110 -10.51 0.72 0.81
C ALA A 110 -12.02 1.01 0.83
N ALA A 111 -12.85 0.07 0.35
CA ALA A 111 -14.31 0.23 0.36
C ALA A 111 -14.86 0.22 1.80
N LEU A 112 -14.36 -0.68 2.65
CA LEU A 112 -14.71 -0.69 4.07
C LEU A 112 -14.26 0.61 4.76
N TYR A 113 -13.02 1.06 4.52
CA TYR A 113 -12.51 2.31 5.10
C TYR A 113 -13.38 3.51 4.71
N THR A 114 -13.68 3.68 3.42
CA THR A 114 -14.54 4.77 2.95
C THR A 114 -15.94 4.67 3.54
N HIS A 115 -16.53 3.47 3.58
CA HIS A 115 -17.83 3.25 4.23
C HIS A 115 -17.81 3.66 5.71
N THR A 116 -16.83 3.17 6.48
CA THR A 116 -16.71 3.50 7.90
C THR A 116 -16.48 4.99 8.09
N LYS A 117 -15.62 5.61 7.26
CA LYS A 117 -15.36 7.04 7.33
C LYS A 117 -16.60 7.89 7.03
N LEU A 118 -17.46 7.47 6.11
CA LEU A 118 -18.62 8.26 5.71
C LEU A 118 -19.87 8.01 6.57
N LEU A 119 -20.08 6.79 7.03
CA LEU A 119 -21.33 6.41 7.71
C LEU A 119 -21.18 6.17 9.21
N HIS A 120 -19.95 5.98 9.68
CA HIS A 120 -19.67 5.58 11.06
C HIS A 120 -18.61 6.44 11.75
N ASN A 121 -18.01 7.39 11.05
CA ASN A 121 -17.25 8.45 11.66
C ASN A 121 -18.24 9.42 12.31
N LYS A 122 -18.79 9.02 13.46
CA LYS A 122 -19.36 9.97 14.40
C LYS A 122 -18.19 10.81 14.87
N GLU A 123 -18.00 11.96 14.23
CA GLU A 123 -17.12 12.99 14.78
C GLU A 123 -17.55 13.24 16.23
N LYS A 124 -16.57 13.23 17.13
CA LYS A 124 -16.70 13.71 18.51
C LYS A 124 -16.68 15.22 18.50
#